data_AF-A0A975SPT1-F1
#
_entry.id   AF-A0A975SPT1-F1
#
_cell.length_a   1.000
_cell.length_b   1.000
_cell.length_c   1.000
_cell.angle_alpha   90.00
_cell.angle_beta   90.00
_cell.angle_gamma   90.00
#
_symmetry.space_group_name_H-M   'P 1'
#
loop_
_entity.id
_entity.type
_entity.pdbx_description
1 polymer ?
#
loop_
_entity_poly.entity_id
_entity_poly.type
_entity_poly.pdbx_seq_one_letter_code
_entity_poly.pdbx_strand_id
1 'polypeptide(L)' 'MPDSIYALEAGVHDYINYYNHERIKLGLQGLSPVAFRLRSTARSAGS' A
#
# COMPACT_ATOMS: atom_id res chain seq x y z
N MET A 1 22.46 17.36 5.02
CA MET A 1 21.14 17.95 5.26
C MET A 1 20.09 17.04 4.65
N PRO A 2 19.00 16.72 5.37
CA PRO A 2 17.91 15.88 4.86
C PRO A 2 17.14 16.52 3.69
N ASP A 3 17.48 17.74 3.29
CA ASP A 3 16.90 18.47 2.15
C ASP A 3 17.62 18.15 0.82
N SER A 4 17.78 16.87 0.49
CA SER A 4 18.26 16.43 -0.83
C SER A 4 17.10 15.80 -1.60
N ILE A 5 17.06 16.00 -2.91
CA ILE A 5 16.11 15.35 -3.82
C ILE A 5 16.11 13.82 -3.63
N TYR A 6 17.28 13.22 -3.33
CA TYR A 6 17.42 11.78 -3.09
C TYR A 6 16.77 11.32 -1.79
N ALA A 7 16.85 12.14 -0.73
CA ALA A 7 16.20 11.83 0.55
C ALA A 7 14.68 11.91 0.43
N LEU A 8 14.19 12.88 -0.36
CA LEU A 8 12.77 12.99 -0.70
C LEU A 8 12.29 11.77 -1.51
N GLU A 9 13.05 11.38 -2.54
CA GLU A 9 12.71 10.22 -3.37
C GLU A 9 12.64 8.92 -2.54
N ALA A 10 13.64 8.68 -1.68
CA ALA A 10 13.63 7.53 -0.77
C ALA A 10 12.41 7.54 0.15
N GLY A 11 12.09 8.69 0.77
CA GLY A 11 10.92 8.82 1.63
C GLY A 11 9.59 8.58 0.90
N VAL A 12 9.49 8.98 -0.37
CA VAL A 12 8.31 8.69 -1.21
C VAL A 12 8.19 7.20 -1.48
N HIS A 13 9.29 6.51 -1.80
CA HIS A 13 9.28 5.06 -2.00
C HIS A 13 8.86 4.32 -0.73
N ASP A 14 9.40 4.71 0.42
CA ASP A 14 9.04 4.12 1.71
C ASP A 14 7.56 4.34 2.03
N TYR A 15 7.04 5.55 1.79
CA TYR A 15 5.63 5.85 2.03
C TYR A 15 4.70 5.05 1.11
N ILE A 16 5.05 4.91 -0.18
CA ILE A 16 4.30 4.09 -1.14
C ILE A 16 4.29 2.62 -0.69
N ASN A 17 5.43 2.09 -0.26
CA ASN A 17 5.52 0.72 0.22
C ASN A 17 4.65 0.52 1.48
N TYR A 18 4.80 1.38 2.48
CA TYR A 18 3.98 1.37 3.69
C TYR A 18 2.48 1.39 3.35
N TYR A 19 2.05 2.31 2.49
CA TYR A 19 0.64 2.47 2.15
C TYR A 19 0.07 1.27 1.38
N ASN A 20 0.89 0.56 0.59
CA ASN A 20 0.42 -0.57 -0.22
C ASN A 20 0.51 -1.91 0.51
N HIS A 21 1.52 -2.11 1.34
CA HIS A 21 1.87 -3.42 1.89
C HIS A 21 1.65 -3.53 3.40
N GLU A 22 1.91 -2.46 4.15
CA GLU A 22 2.06 -2.57 5.61
C GLU A 22 0.93 -1.89 6.39
N ARG A 23 0.23 -0.94 5.77
CA ARG A 23 -0.83 -0.17 6.44
C ARG A 23 -1.95 -1.08 6.96
N ILE A 24 -2.08 -1.14 8.28
CA ILE A 24 -3.12 -1.91 8.98
C ILE A 24 -4.41 -1.08 9.09
N LYS A 25 -5.53 -1.65 8.67
CA LYS A 25 -6.87 -1.08 8.87
C LYS A 25 -7.85 -2.19 9.19
N LEU A 26 -8.68 -2.02 10.22
CA LEU A 26 -9.69 -3.01 10.66
C LEU A 26 -10.59 -3.51 9.51
N GLY A 27 -10.97 -2.60 8.61
CA GLY A 27 -11.79 -2.93 7.43
C GLY A 27 -11.13 -3.82 6.38
N LEU A 28 -9.81 -4.06 6.45
CA LEU A 28 -9.10 -4.93 5.52
C LEU A 28 -9.10 -6.40 5.95
N GLN A 29 -9.64 -6.72 7.13
CA GLN A 29 -9.74 -8.09 7.64
C GLN A 29 -8.38 -8.81 7.67
N GLY A 30 -7.34 -8.10 8.12
CA GLY A 30 -5.97 -8.63 8.21
C GLY A 30 -5.19 -8.67 6.89
N LEU A 31 -5.78 -8.24 5.76
CA LEU A 31 -5.05 -8.12 4.50
C LEU A 31 -4.27 -6.81 4.40
N SER A 32 -3.16 -6.85 3.64
CA SER A 32 -2.53 -5.65 3.13
C SER A 32 -3.47 -4.92 2.15
N PRO A 33 -3.33 -3.60 1.98
CA PRO A 33 -4.15 -2.84 1.03
C PRO A 33 -4.12 -3.39 -0.39
N VAL A 34 -2.96 -3.82 -0.89
CA VAL A 34 -2.85 -4.43 -2.23
C VAL A 34 -3.56 -5.80 -2.29
N ALA A 35 -3.39 -6.67 -1.29
CA ALA A 35 -4.06 -7.97 -1.26
C ALA A 35 -5.59 -7.82 -1.19
N PHE A 36 -6.07 -6.84 -0.43
CA PHE A 36 -7.50 -6.54 -0.34
C PHE A 36 -8.10 -6.12 -1.69
N ARG A 37 -7.40 -5.27 -2.45
CA ARG A 37 -7.84 -4.86 -3.80
C ARG A 37 -7.91 -6.05 -4.75
N LEU A 38 -6.85 -6.87 -4.80
CA LEU A 38 -6.81 -8.07 -5.65
C LEU A 38 -7.95 -9.05 -5.34
N ARG A 39 -8.24 -9.29 -4.05
CA ARG A 39 -9.36 -10.12 -3.63
C ARG A 39 -10.71 -9.54 -4.06
N SER A 40 -10.88 -8.23 -3.91
CA SER A 40 -12.11 -7.52 -4.28
C SER A 40 -12.36 -7.58 -5.79
N THR A 41 -11.32 -7.36 -6.59
CA THR A 41 -11.41 -7.44 -8.06
C THR A 41 -11.68 -8.86 -8.56
N ALA A 42 -11.08 -9.87 -7.93
CA ALA A 42 -11.34 -11.27 -8.27
C ALA A 42 -12.80 -11.66 -7.97
N ARG A 43 -13.37 -11.17 -6.86
CA ARG A 43 -14.76 -11.46 -6.50
C ARG A 43 -15.76 -10.76 -7.41
N SER A 44 -15.46 -9.56 -7.93
CA SER A 44 -16.31 -8.88 -8.91
C SER A 44 -16.23 -9.48 -10.32
N ALA A 45 -15.10 -10.11 -10.70
CA ALA A 45 -14.93 -10.69 -12.04
C ALA A 45 -15.59 -12.06 -12.22
N GLY A 46 -15.98 -12.72 -11.13
CA GLY A 46 -16.68 -14.01 -11.14
C GLY A 46 -18.20 -13.92 -10.93
N SER A 47 -18.76 -12.70 -10.91
CA SER A 47 -20.21 -12.43 -10.92
C SER A 47 -20.61 -11.94 -12.31
#